data_AF-A0A090W6M6-F1
#
_entry.id   AF-A0A090W6M6-F1
#
_cell.length_a   1.000
_cell.length_b   1.000
_cell.length_c   1.000
_cell.angle_alpha   90.00
_cell.angle_beta   90.00
_cell.angle_gamma   90.00
#
_symmetry.space_group_name_H-M   'P 1'
#
loop_
_entity.id
_entity.type
_entity.pdbx_description
1 polymer ?
#
loop_
_entity_poly.entity_id
_entity_poly.type
_entity_poly.pdbx_seq_one_letter_code
_entity_poly.pdbx_strand_id
1 'polypeptide(L)'
;MEINQIIDNIYPLTKASKSLIKESIVEVKFPKGHILFKANKIETSIYFIKKGIARAYAFSDENQITFWFGQEGDPIVSMQSYVNNQKGYEDVELLEDCDLYELKTEKLHELFLEDIEIANWGRKFSELELIKSEKRLIALQFNTATERYLALLENYPSIIQRVQLSYIASYLGITQVSLSRIRANIK
;
A
#
# COMPACT_ATOMS: atom_id res chain seq x y z
N MET A 1 5.24 13.08 1.65
CA MET A 1 5.07 12.99 3.11
C MET A 1 6.41 12.70 3.75
N GLU A 2 6.77 13.46 4.79
CA GLU A 2 8.06 13.26 5.48
C GLU A 2 8.02 12.01 6.35
N ILE A 3 9.12 11.25 6.42
CA ILE A 3 9.13 9.96 7.13
C ILE A 3 8.68 10.07 8.60
N ASN A 4 9.02 11.17 9.29
CA ASN A 4 8.57 11.42 10.65
C ASN A 4 7.03 11.41 10.76
N GLN A 5 6.35 12.03 9.79
CA GLN A 5 4.89 12.09 9.76
C GLN A 5 4.30 10.71 9.48
N ILE A 6 4.92 9.92 8.60
CA ILE A 6 4.51 8.53 8.32
C ILE A 6 4.56 7.69 9.60
N ILE A 7 5.71 7.74 10.30
CA ILE A 7 5.92 7.01 11.55
C ILE A 7 4.88 7.41 12.59
N ASP A 8 4.67 8.70 12.81
CA ASP A 8 3.75 9.21 13.85
C ASP A 8 2.28 8.92 13.53
N ASN A 9 1.89 8.88 12.24
CA ASN A 9 0.54 8.53 11.82
C ASN A 9 0.20 7.05 12.10
N ILE A 10 1.21 6.18 12.12
CA ILE A 10 1.06 4.76 12.48
C ILE A 10 0.95 4.64 14.00
N TYR A 11 1.97 5.13 14.71
CA TYR A 11 1.98 5.19 16.16
C TYR A 11 3.07 6.16 16.63
N PRO A 12 2.78 7.12 17.52
CA PRO A 12 3.81 8.05 18.01
C PRO A 12 4.97 7.34 18.71
N LEU A 13 6.19 7.73 18.36
CA LEU A 13 7.43 7.23 18.97
C LEU A 13 8.19 8.36 19.67
N THR A 14 8.96 8.03 20.71
CA THR A 14 9.94 8.96 21.26
C THR A 14 11.00 9.34 20.21
N LYS A 15 11.69 10.46 20.47
CA LYS A 15 12.74 10.94 19.56
C LYS A 15 13.85 9.92 19.35
N ALA A 16 14.21 9.17 20.40
CA ALA A 16 15.27 8.17 20.35
C ALA A 16 14.88 7.00 19.44
N SER A 17 13.75 6.35 19.70
CA SER A 17 13.26 5.21 18.90
C SER A 17 12.98 5.59 17.45
N LYS A 18 12.46 6.81 17.22
CA LYS A 18 12.25 7.33 15.86
C LYS A 18 13.56 7.51 15.09
N SER A 19 14.64 7.97 15.74
CA SER A 19 15.95 8.07 15.09
C SER A 19 16.48 6.72 14.63
N LEU A 20 16.33 5.66 15.44
CA LEU A 20 16.76 4.31 15.08
C LEU A 20 16.10 3.80 13.78
N ILE A 21 14.78 4.01 13.64
CA ILE A 21 14.07 3.65 12.40
C ILE A 21 14.60 4.47 11.22
N LYS A 22 14.77 5.79 11.40
CA LYS A 22 15.20 6.68 10.32
C LYS A 22 16.61 6.39 9.83
N GLU A 23 17.52 6.08 10.73
CA GLU A 23 18.90 5.71 10.41
C GLU A 23 18.97 4.39 9.62
N SER A 24 17.92 3.57 9.73
CA SER A 24 17.77 2.31 9.00
C SER A 24 17.06 2.47 7.64
N ILE A 25 16.61 3.68 7.30
CA ILE A 25 15.85 3.97 6.08
C ILE A 25 16.76 4.60 5.02
N VAL A 26 16.56 4.18 3.77
CA VAL A 26 17.20 4.78 2.59
C VAL A 26 16.14 5.37 1.68
N GLU A 27 16.36 6.60 1.20
CA GLU A 27 15.52 7.17 0.14
C GLU A 27 15.92 6.60 -1.23
N VAL A 28 14.94 6.06 -1.95
CA VAL A 28 15.12 5.49 -3.29
C VAL A 28 14.12 6.10 -4.25
N LYS A 29 14.47 6.11 -5.54
CA LYS A 29 13.63 6.69 -6.60
C LYS A 29 13.48 5.69 -7.73
N PHE A 30 12.25 5.52 -8.20
CA PHE A 30 11.95 4.62 -9.29
C PHE A 30 10.99 5.28 -10.28
N PRO A 31 11.17 5.04 -11.59
CA PRO A 31 10.32 5.63 -12.60
C PRO A 31 8.95 4.96 -12.65
N LYS A 32 7.98 5.65 -13.26
CA LYS A 32 6.70 5.06 -13.65
C LYS A 32 6.87 3.74 -14.40
N GLY A 33 6.02 2.75 -14.08
CA GLY A 33 6.00 1.42 -14.69
C GLY A 33 7.02 0.46 -14.08
N HIS A 34 7.84 0.91 -13.11
CA HIS A 34 8.72 0.02 -12.38
C HIS A 34 7.93 -1.01 -11.57
N ILE A 35 8.32 -2.28 -11.68
CA ILE A 35 7.77 -3.37 -10.88
C ILE A 35 8.62 -3.48 -9.61
N LEU A 36 8.10 -2.91 -8.52
CA LEU A 36 8.78 -2.85 -7.24
C LEU A 36 8.81 -4.24 -6.57
N PHE A 37 7.67 -4.93 -6.54
CA PHE A 37 7.56 -6.32 -6.10
C PHE A 37 7.13 -7.18 -7.26
N LYS A 38 7.69 -8.39 -7.34
CA LYS A 38 7.33 -9.36 -8.36
C LYS A 38 6.75 -10.62 -7.74
N ALA A 39 5.62 -11.08 -8.28
CA ALA A 39 4.98 -12.30 -7.81
C ALA A 39 5.96 -13.49 -7.86
N ASN A 40 5.79 -14.44 -6.93
CA ASN A 40 6.64 -15.61 -6.75
C ASN A 40 8.09 -15.31 -6.32
N LYS A 41 8.36 -14.12 -5.80
CA LYS A 41 9.63 -13.77 -5.13
C LYS A 41 9.41 -13.46 -3.65
N ILE A 42 10.46 -13.68 -2.86
CA ILE A 42 10.51 -13.26 -1.46
C ILE A 42 11.07 -11.84 -1.45
N GLU A 43 10.29 -10.91 -0.92
CA GLU A 43 10.71 -9.51 -0.78
C GLU A 43 11.39 -9.29 0.57
N THR A 44 12.56 -8.65 0.54
CA THR A 44 13.40 -8.42 1.74
C THR A 44 13.31 -6.99 2.28
N SER A 45 12.45 -6.18 1.67
CA SER A 45 12.30 -4.76 1.96
C SER A 45 10.83 -4.40 2.10
N ILE A 46 10.56 -3.47 3.00
CA ILE A 46 9.32 -2.71 3.03
C ILE A 46 9.59 -1.31 2.52
N TYR A 47 8.56 -0.69 1.94
CA TYR A 47 8.65 0.68 1.45
C TYR A 47 7.56 1.56 2.05
N PHE A 48 7.83 2.86 2.19
CA PHE A 48 6.81 3.87 2.45
C PHE A 48 6.83 4.90 1.32
N ILE A 49 5.65 5.28 0.83
CA ILE A 49 5.55 6.20 -0.30
C ILE A 49 5.79 7.63 0.21
N LYS A 50 6.93 8.23 -0.15
CA LYS A 50 7.20 9.65 0.11
C LYS A 50 6.39 10.50 -0.87
N LYS A 51 6.40 10.13 -2.14
CA LYS A 51 5.69 10.76 -3.26
C LYS A 51 5.43 9.69 -4.30
N GLY A 52 4.22 9.61 -4.84
CA GLY A 52 3.92 8.60 -5.84
C GLY A 52 2.54 7.95 -5.69
N ILE A 53 2.22 7.09 -6.65
CA ILE A 53 1.14 6.10 -6.52
C ILE A 53 1.69 4.74 -6.91
N ALA A 54 1.31 3.71 -6.15
CA ALA A 54 1.52 2.32 -6.49
C ALA A 54 0.19 1.57 -6.54
N ARG A 55 0.18 0.46 -7.28
CA ARG A 55 -0.88 -0.54 -7.21
C ARG A 55 -0.30 -1.92 -6.95
N ALA A 56 -1.05 -2.76 -6.25
CA ALA A 56 -0.78 -4.18 -6.17
C ALA A 56 -1.86 -4.95 -6.94
N TYR A 57 -1.44 -5.90 -7.75
CA TYR A 57 -2.34 -6.76 -8.51
C TYR A 57 -1.85 -8.21 -8.52
N ALA A 58 -2.78 -9.12 -8.78
CA ALA A 58 -2.50 -10.52 -9.03
C ALA A 58 -3.17 -10.93 -10.35
N PHE A 59 -2.71 -12.02 -10.95
CA PHE A 59 -3.28 -12.55 -12.18
C PHE A 59 -4.45 -13.49 -11.87
N SER A 60 -5.57 -13.29 -12.54
CA SER A 60 -6.66 -14.25 -12.69
C SER A 60 -6.76 -14.60 -14.16
N ASP A 61 -6.38 -15.82 -14.51
CA ASP A 61 -6.12 -16.24 -15.91
C ASP A 61 -5.12 -15.28 -16.59
N GLU A 62 -5.57 -14.51 -17.58
CA GLU A 62 -4.75 -13.50 -18.29
C GLU A 62 -5.03 -12.07 -17.82
N ASN A 63 -5.95 -11.86 -16.87
CA ASN A 63 -6.37 -10.54 -16.42
C ASN A 63 -5.69 -10.12 -15.11
N GLN A 64 -5.25 -8.87 -15.06
CA GLN A 64 -4.74 -8.27 -13.83
C GLN A 64 -5.90 -7.80 -12.93
N ILE A 65 -5.99 -8.39 -11.75
CA ILE A 65 -6.93 -8.00 -10.71
C ILE A 65 -6.20 -7.13 -9.70
N THR A 66 -6.50 -5.83 -9.74
CA THR A 66 -5.96 -4.85 -8.78
C THR A 66 -6.69 -5.01 -7.47
N PHE A 67 -5.98 -5.17 -6.36
CA PHE A 67 -6.60 -5.36 -5.05
C PHE A 67 -6.12 -4.34 -4.00
N TRP A 68 -5.14 -3.51 -4.34
CA TRP A 68 -4.64 -2.46 -3.46
C TRP A 68 -4.09 -1.28 -4.28
N PHE A 69 -4.28 -0.07 -3.76
CA PHE A 69 -3.60 1.14 -4.18
C PHE A 69 -2.93 1.76 -2.96
N GLY A 70 -1.79 2.42 -3.17
CA GLY A 70 -1.15 3.24 -2.16
C GLY A 70 -0.73 4.58 -2.74
N GLN A 71 -0.77 5.60 -1.90
CA GLN A 71 -0.31 6.95 -2.19
C GLN A 71 0.64 7.43 -1.08
N GLU A 72 0.98 8.72 -1.07
CA GLU A 72 1.80 9.35 -0.05
C GLU A 72 1.42 8.92 1.37
N GLY A 73 2.40 8.35 2.08
CA GLY A 73 2.25 7.87 3.45
C GLY A 73 1.83 6.41 3.59
N ASP A 74 1.33 5.77 2.54
CA ASP A 74 0.98 4.37 2.59
C ASP A 74 2.23 3.46 2.58
N PRO A 75 2.18 2.34 3.30
CA PRO A 75 3.21 1.32 3.24
C PRO A 75 3.01 0.41 2.03
N ILE A 76 4.12 -0.01 1.42
CA ILE A 76 4.16 -1.08 0.43
C ILE A 76 4.85 -2.28 1.08
N VAL A 77 4.08 -3.32 1.39
CA VAL A 77 4.57 -4.50 2.09
C VAL A 77 3.98 -5.76 1.48
N SER A 78 4.87 -6.70 1.14
CA SER A 78 4.46 -8.07 0.84
C SER A 78 4.23 -8.80 2.15
N MET A 79 2.98 -8.97 2.58
CA MET A 79 2.68 -9.58 3.88
C MET A 79 3.14 -11.04 3.98
N GLN A 80 3.13 -11.79 2.87
CA GLN A 80 3.68 -13.16 2.86
C GLN A 80 5.20 -13.17 3.07
N SER A 81 5.91 -12.24 2.43
CA SER A 81 7.36 -12.12 2.61
C SER A 81 7.70 -11.63 4.02
N TYR A 82 6.98 -10.61 4.49
CA TYR A 82 7.19 -9.98 5.80
C TYR A 82 6.93 -10.94 6.96
N VAL A 83 5.78 -11.62 6.98
CA VAL A 83 5.36 -12.46 8.13
C VAL A 83 5.95 -13.86 8.06
N ASN A 84 5.89 -14.50 6.89
CA ASN A 84 6.20 -15.93 6.75
C ASN A 84 7.54 -16.21 6.06
N ASN A 85 8.25 -15.18 5.60
CA ASN A 85 9.41 -15.33 4.72
C ASN A 85 9.11 -16.22 3.50
N GLN A 86 7.91 -16.04 2.93
CA GLN A 86 7.41 -16.79 1.79
C GLN A 86 7.21 -15.89 0.58
N LYS A 87 7.13 -16.52 -0.59
CA LYS A 87 6.94 -15.81 -1.86
C LYS A 87 5.60 -15.08 -1.88
N GLY A 88 5.62 -13.81 -2.27
CA GLY A 88 4.41 -13.02 -2.52
C GLY A 88 3.61 -13.54 -3.71
N TYR A 89 2.31 -13.24 -3.71
CA TYR A 89 1.38 -13.54 -4.81
C TYR A 89 1.16 -12.33 -5.73
N GLU A 90 1.70 -11.18 -5.35
CA GLU A 90 1.43 -9.89 -5.93
C GLU A 90 2.59 -9.35 -6.76
N ASP A 91 2.22 -8.67 -7.84
CA ASP A 91 3.09 -7.69 -8.47
C ASP A 91 2.70 -6.30 -7.95
N VAL A 92 3.70 -5.48 -7.59
CA VAL A 92 3.50 -4.08 -7.24
C VAL A 92 4.13 -3.20 -8.32
N GLU A 93 3.30 -2.40 -8.98
CA GLU A 93 3.71 -1.48 -10.03
C GLU A 93 3.55 -0.03 -9.59
N LEU A 94 4.54 0.79 -9.90
CA LEU A 94 4.51 2.23 -9.69
C LEU A 94 3.79 2.91 -10.85
N LEU A 95 2.74 3.68 -10.57
CA LEU A 95 1.87 4.28 -11.59
C LEU A 95 2.34 5.68 -12.05
N GLU A 96 3.31 6.23 -11.35
CA GLU A 96 4.02 7.48 -11.62
C GLU A 96 5.46 7.36 -11.10
N ASP A 97 6.27 8.40 -11.33
CA ASP A 97 7.61 8.45 -10.72
C ASP A 97 7.47 8.57 -9.20
N CYS A 98 8.11 7.65 -8.48
CA CYS A 98 7.96 7.56 -7.04
C CYS A 98 9.26 7.84 -6.31
N ASP A 99 9.15 8.63 -5.24
CA ASP A 99 10.14 8.71 -4.17
C ASP A 99 9.66 7.79 -3.03
N LEU A 100 10.50 6.86 -2.59
CA LEU A 100 10.16 5.88 -1.56
C LEU A 100 11.20 5.90 -0.44
N TYR A 101 10.76 5.53 0.77
CA TYR A 101 11.62 5.16 1.88
C TYR A 101 11.73 3.64 1.93
N GLU A 102 12.90 3.08 1.66
CA GLU A 102 13.18 1.66 1.80
C GLU A 102 13.67 1.33 3.22
N LEU A 103 13.12 0.29 3.82
CA LEU A 103 13.60 -0.31 5.06
C LEU A 103 13.75 -1.82 4.88
N LYS A 104 14.93 -2.38 5.20
CA LYS A 104 15.14 -3.83 5.16
C LYS A 104 14.33 -4.52 6.26
N THR A 105 13.62 -5.58 5.89
CA THR A 105 12.80 -6.37 6.81
C THR A 105 13.62 -6.95 7.96
N GLU A 106 14.81 -7.48 7.65
CA GLU A 106 15.75 -7.99 8.65
C GLU A 106 16.13 -6.91 9.68
N LYS A 107 16.47 -5.70 9.21
CA LYS A 107 16.82 -4.59 10.11
C LYS A 107 15.63 -4.18 10.99
N LEU A 108 14.43 -4.13 10.43
CA LEU A 108 13.23 -3.85 11.22
C LEU A 108 12.99 -4.91 12.30
N HIS A 109 13.21 -6.19 12.00
CA HIS A 109 13.09 -7.27 12.97
C HIS A 109 14.12 -7.16 14.10
N GLU A 110 15.37 -6.78 13.80
CA GLU A 110 16.36 -6.46 14.84
C GLU A 110 15.86 -5.35 15.76
N LEU A 111 15.34 -4.25 15.19
CA LEU A 111 14.83 -3.12 15.97
C LEU A 111 13.65 -3.51 16.88
N PHE A 112 12.81 -4.46 16.47
CA PHE A 112 11.74 -5.00 17.33
C PHE A 112 12.27 -5.75 18.55
N LEU A 113 13.46 -6.35 18.47
CA LEU A 113 14.09 -7.05 19.59
C LEU A 113 14.82 -6.09 20.53
N GLU A 114 15.29 -4.96 20.01
CA GLU A 114 16.12 -3.99 20.74
C GLU A 114 15.30 -2.88 21.42
N ASP A 115 14.16 -2.48 20.84
CA ASP A 115 13.36 -1.34 21.31
C ASP A 115 11.86 -1.68 21.37
N ILE A 116 11.30 -1.64 22.59
CA ILE A 116 9.89 -1.98 22.86
C ILE A 116 8.90 -0.96 22.28
N GLU A 117 9.30 0.30 22.10
CA GLU A 117 8.44 1.28 21.42
C GLU A 117 8.34 0.95 19.94
N ILE A 118 9.45 0.57 19.29
CA ILE A 118 9.46 0.15 17.88
C ILE A 118 8.68 -1.15 17.71
N ALA A 119 8.79 -2.11 18.64
CA ALA A 119 7.96 -3.33 18.62
C ALA A 119 6.46 -3.01 18.72
N ASN A 120 6.07 -2.08 19.60
CA ASN A 120 4.68 -1.63 19.71
C ASN A 120 4.22 -0.87 18.47
N TRP A 121 5.10 -0.10 17.84
CA TRP A 121 4.84 0.55 16.57
C TRP A 121 4.59 -0.47 15.46
N GLY A 122 5.41 -1.54 15.36
CA GLY A 122 5.23 -2.63 14.40
C GLY A 122 3.93 -3.42 14.61
N ARG A 123 3.52 -3.62 15.88
CA ARG A 123 2.21 -4.18 16.22
C ARG A 123 1.08 -3.28 15.73
N LYS A 124 1.14 -1.97 16.01
CA LYS A 124 0.13 -0.99 15.59
C LYS A 124 0.03 -0.87 14.08
N PHE A 125 1.18 -0.87 13.40
CA PHE A 125 1.28 -0.96 11.95
C PHE A 125 0.51 -2.17 11.42
N SER A 126 0.77 -3.37 11.95
CA SER A 126 0.10 -4.60 11.52
C SER A 126 -1.40 -4.59 11.80
N GLU A 127 -1.83 -4.05 12.95
CA GLU A 127 -3.25 -3.87 13.29
C GLU A 127 -3.97 -2.94 12.29
N LEU A 128 -3.36 -1.82 11.93
CA LEU A 128 -3.94 -0.86 10.97
C LEU A 128 -4.05 -1.46 9.56
N GLU A 129 -3.02 -2.16 9.08
CA GLU A 129 -3.05 -2.81 7.76
C GLU A 129 -4.06 -3.97 7.71
N LEU A 130 -4.24 -4.70 8.82
CA LEU A 130 -5.30 -5.70 8.95
C LEU A 130 -6.69 -5.08 8.84
N ILE A 131 -6.96 -4.00 9.59
CA ILE A 131 -8.25 -3.29 9.53
C ILE A 131 -8.53 -2.75 8.13
N LYS A 132 -7.53 -2.18 7.45
CA LYS A 132 -7.68 -1.70 6.05
C LYS A 132 -8.05 -2.85 5.12
N SER A 133 -7.39 -4.00 5.27
CA SER A 133 -7.63 -5.19 4.45
C SER A 133 -9.02 -5.79 4.71
N GLU A 134 -9.43 -5.88 5.97
CA GLU A 134 -10.76 -6.35 6.37
C GLU A 134 -11.86 -5.42 5.86
N LYS A 135 -11.72 -4.10 6.01
CA LYS A 135 -12.69 -3.12 5.47
C LYS A 135 -12.86 -3.27 3.97
N ARG A 136 -11.77 -3.51 3.23
CA ARG A 136 -11.83 -3.74 1.78
C ARG A 136 -12.56 -5.03 1.43
N LEU A 137 -12.28 -6.13 2.16
CA LEU A 137 -12.96 -7.40 1.98
C LEU A 137 -14.48 -7.28 2.24
N ILE A 138 -14.86 -6.66 3.35
CA ILE A 138 -16.26 -6.41 3.71
C ILE A 138 -16.94 -5.54 2.64
N ALA A 139 -16.29 -4.47 2.19
CA ALA A 139 -16.85 -3.59 1.16
C ALA A 139 -17.08 -4.31 -0.19
N LEU A 140 -16.21 -5.24 -0.56
CA LEU A 140 -16.41 -6.07 -1.77
C LEU A 140 -17.63 -6.99 -1.64
N GLN A 141 -17.90 -7.51 -0.43
CA GLN A 141 -18.99 -8.45 -0.17
C GLN A 141 -20.35 -7.78 0.03
N PHE A 142 -20.40 -6.63 0.73
CA PHE A 142 -21.64 -6.03 1.22
C PHE A 142 -22.05 -4.75 0.50
N ASN A 143 -21.10 -4.00 -0.08
CA ASN A 143 -21.41 -2.72 -0.70
C ASN A 143 -21.67 -2.89 -2.20
N THR A 144 -22.49 -1.99 -2.75
CA THR A 144 -22.64 -1.83 -4.19
C THR A 144 -21.40 -1.20 -4.82
N ALA A 145 -21.25 -1.35 -6.13
CA ALA A 145 -20.17 -0.73 -6.89
C ALA A 145 -20.12 0.81 -6.74
N THR A 146 -21.28 1.45 -6.64
CA THR A 146 -21.40 2.90 -6.44
C THR A 146 -20.89 3.31 -5.07
N GLU A 147 -21.28 2.60 -4.00
CA GLU A 147 -20.80 2.87 -2.64
C GLU A 147 -19.29 2.65 -2.52
N ARG A 148 -18.75 1.58 -3.12
CA ARG A 148 -17.30 1.36 -3.18
C ARG A 148 -16.58 2.49 -3.92
N TYR A 149 -17.15 2.99 -5.01
CA TYR A 149 -16.58 4.12 -5.76
C TYR A 149 -16.57 5.41 -4.93
N LEU A 150 -17.66 5.73 -4.24
CA LEU A 150 -17.73 6.91 -3.37
C LEU A 150 -16.74 6.82 -2.21
N ALA A 151 -16.66 5.66 -1.56
CA ALA A 151 -15.68 5.42 -0.50
C ALA A 151 -14.23 5.53 -1.02
N LEU A 152 -13.95 5.11 -2.27
CA LEU A 152 -12.64 5.32 -2.88
C LEU A 152 -12.31 6.80 -3.02
N LEU A 153 -13.26 7.65 -3.44
CA LEU A 153 -13.05 9.09 -3.57
C LEU A 153 -12.87 9.78 -2.22
N GLU A 154 -13.53 9.30 -1.17
CA GLU A 154 -13.36 9.83 0.18
C GLU A 154 -11.96 9.52 0.72
N ASN A 155 -11.49 8.28 0.54
CA ASN A 155 -10.18 7.85 1.03
C ASN A 155 -9.02 8.35 0.15
N TYR A 156 -9.25 8.50 -1.16
CA TYR A 156 -8.25 8.90 -2.15
C TYR A 156 -8.82 9.95 -3.13
N PRO A 157 -9.04 11.22 -2.71
CA PRO A 157 -9.71 12.23 -3.53
C PRO A 157 -9.05 12.50 -4.89
N SER A 158 -7.74 12.34 -4.99
CA SER A 158 -6.96 12.62 -6.21
C SER A 158 -6.80 11.41 -7.14
N ILE A 159 -7.25 10.21 -6.74
CA ILE A 159 -6.91 8.96 -7.44
C ILE A 159 -7.43 8.92 -8.88
N ILE A 160 -8.60 9.50 -9.14
CA ILE A 160 -9.22 9.53 -10.49
C ILE A 160 -8.37 10.33 -11.49
N GLN A 161 -7.59 11.29 -11.01
CA GLN A 161 -6.74 12.14 -11.86
C GLN A 161 -5.38 11.50 -12.13
N ARG A 162 -4.94 10.59 -11.26
CA ARG A 162 -3.60 9.99 -11.28
C ARG A 162 -3.58 8.55 -11.80
N VAL A 163 -4.69 7.82 -11.71
CA VAL A 163 -4.79 6.39 -12.03
C VAL A 163 -5.70 6.14 -13.24
N GLN A 164 -5.30 5.19 -14.08
CA GLN A 164 -6.11 4.76 -15.23
C GLN A 164 -7.45 4.15 -14.77
N LEU A 165 -8.55 4.53 -15.44
CA LEU A 165 -9.90 4.06 -15.10
C LEU A 165 -10.05 2.53 -15.15
N SER A 166 -9.30 1.84 -16.00
CA SER A 166 -9.29 0.36 -16.05
C SER A 166 -8.80 -0.25 -14.73
N TYR A 167 -7.76 0.31 -14.12
CA TYR A 167 -7.22 -0.16 -12.83
C TYR A 167 -8.19 0.14 -11.70
N ILE A 168 -8.84 1.30 -11.73
CA ILE A 168 -9.87 1.67 -10.75
C ILE A 168 -11.08 0.74 -10.86
N ALA A 169 -11.52 0.42 -12.09
CA ALA A 169 -12.61 -0.51 -12.31
C ALA A 169 -12.26 -1.92 -11.78
N SER A 170 -11.03 -2.40 -12.04
CA SER A 170 -10.50 -3.66 -11.52
C SER A 170 -10.50 -3.68 -9.98
N TYR A 171 -10.00 -2.63 -9.33
CA TYR A 171 -10.03 -2.49 -7.86
C TYR A 171 -11.45 -2.51 -7.27
N LEU A 172 -12.42 -1.91 -7.97
CA LEU A 172 -13.81 -1.90 -7.56
C LEU A 172 -14.56 -3.20 -7.88
N GLY A 173 -13.91 -4.17 -8.53
CA GLY A 173 -14.53 -5.43 -8.93
C GLY A 173 -15.60 -5.28 -10.02
N ILE A 174 -15.44 -4.31 -10.93
CA ILE A 174 -16.40 -4.03 -12.01
C ILE A 174 -15.70 -3.79 -13.34
N THR A 175 -16.47 -3.77 -14.43
CA THR A 175 -15.95 -3.38 -15.74
C THR A 175 -15.74 -1.87 -15.84
N GLN A 176 -14.82 -1.44 -16.72
CA GLN A 176 -14.61 -0.01 -17.00
C GLN A 176 -15.88 0.67 -17.56
N VAL A 177 -16.71 -0.07 -18.31
CA VAL A 177 -18.02 0.41 -18.79
C VAL A 177 -18.96 0.69 -17.62
N SER A 178 -19.05 -0.24 -16.66
CA SER A 178 -19.85 -0.06 -15.43
C SER A 178 -19.37 1.15 -14.63
N LEU A 179 -18.06 1.31 -14.44
CA LEU A 179 -17.49 2.49 -13.76
C LEU A 179 -17.86 3.78 -14.48
N SER A 180 -17.81 3.79 -15.81
CA SER A 180 -18.16 4.97 -16.62
C SER A 180 -19.62 5.38 -16.43
N ARG A 181 -20.55 4.41 -16.34
CA ARG A 181 -21.97 4.65 -16.03
C ARG A 181 -22.17 5.21 -14.62
N ILE A 182 -21.51 4.63 -13.61
CA ILE A 182 -21.58 5.12 -12.23
C ILE A 182 -21.15 6.59 -12.16
N ARG A 183 -20.04 6.94 -12.80
CA ARG A 183 -19.52 8.32 -12.85
C ARG A 183 -20.47 9.30 -13.53
N ALA A 184 -21.20 8.86 -14.56
CA ALA A 184 -22.18 9.71 -15.24
C ALA A 184 -23.40 10.03 -14.35
N ASN A 185 -23.78 9.10 -13.45
CA ASN A 185 -24.95 9.23 -12.58
C ASN A 185 -24.70 10.02 -11.28
N ILE A 186 -23.44 10.25 -10.91
CA ILE A 186 -23.05 11.00 -9.70
C ILE A 186 -22.80 12.50 -10.01
N LYS A 187 -22.96 12.91 -11.28
CA LYS A 187 -22.85 14.31 -11.68
C LYS A 187 -23.98 15.18 -11.14
#